data_AF-A0A5K0ZJR0-F1
#
_entry.id   AF-A0A5K0ZJR0-F1
#
_cell.length_a   1.000
_cell.length_b   1.000
_cell.length_c   1.000
_cell.angle_alpha   90.00
_cell.angle_beta   90.00
_cell.angle_gamma   90.00
#
_symmetry.space_group_name_H-M   'P 1'
#
loop_
_entity.id
_entity.type
_entity.pdbx_description
1 polymer ?
#
loop_
_entity_poly.entity_id
_entity_poly.type
_entity_poly.pdbx_seq_one_letter_code
_entity_poly.pdbx_strand_id
1 'polypeptide(L)'
;SIDFSRLPWLEILSIGLNHFQWLIPQTLSHCHHHQVLFAEKNECYRSIPELLGSLLELKCINLYGNRLTGTIPITFVNLSKLEFLNIGQNHMHRNIPSELGSLTHVTLFSVEMNNLTGTLPESLFNISTLQI
;
A
#
# COMPACT_ATOMS: atom_id res chain seq x y z
N SER A 1 -16.14 10.85 -7.83
CA SER A 1 -15.38 9.94 -6.95
C SER A 1 -16.22 9.65 -5.72
N ILE A 2 -16.01 8.50 -5.08
CA ILE A 2 -16.64 8.17 -3.80
C ILE A 2 -15.97 9.00 -2.71
N ASP A 3 -16.77 9.60 -1.83
CA ASP A 3 -16.29 10.36 -0.68
C ASP A 3 -16.28 9.48 0.58
N PHE A 4 -15.09 9.04 0.96
CA PHE A 4 -14.87 8.19 2.13
C PHE A 4 -14.95 8.93 3.46
N SER A 5 -15.00 10.28 3.46
CA SER A 5 -15.20 11.05 4.70
C SER A 5 -16.54 10.74 5.40
N ARG A 6 -17.50 10.20 4.64
CA ARG A 6 -18.81 9.75 5.13
C ARG A 6 -18.79 8.37 5.80
N LEU A 7 -17.66 7.68 5.77
CA LEU A 7 -17.48 6.33 6.31
C LEU A 7 -16.35 6.31 7.36
N PRO A 8 -16.42 7.13 8.43
CA PRO A 8 -15.31 7.27 9.39
C PRO A 8 -14.96 5.98 10.14
N TRP A 9 -15.90 5.04 10.19
CA TRP A 9 -15.76 3.74 10.86
C TRP A 9 -15.41 2.59 9.90
N LEU A 10 -15.04 2.89 8.65
CA LEU A 10 -14.70 1.85 7.69
C LEU A 10 -13.39 1.15 8.10
N GLU A 11 -13.50 -0.07 8.59
CA GLU A 11 -12.33 -0.88 8.97
C GLU A 11 -11.75 -1.68 7.79
N ILE A 12 -12.62 -2.20 6.93
CA ILE A 12 -12.24 -3.09 5.84
C ILE A 12 -12.86 -2.58 4.55
N LEU A 13 -12.02 -2.31 3.56
CA LEU A 13 -12.43 -2.11 2.17
C LEU A 13 -11.88 -3.27 1.35
N SER A 14 -12.77 -4.15 0.90
CA SER A 14 -12.45 -5.23 -0.01
C SER A 14 -13.26 -5.09 -1.29
N ILE A 15 -12.58 -4.72 -2.37
CA ILE A 15 -13.16 -4.49 -3.70
C ILE A 15 -12.36 -5.20 -4.80
N GLY A 16 -11.40 -6.06 -4.42
CA GLY A 16 -10.53 -6.79 -5.33
C GLY A 16 -11.28 -7.71 -6.30
N LEU A 17 -10.58 -8.20 -7.34
CA LEU A 17 -11.10 -9.13 -8.34
C LEU A 17 -12.30 -8.59 -9.13
N ASN A 18 -12.22 -7.33 -9.55
CA ASN A 18 -13.29 -6.63 -10.26
C ASN A 18 -12.72 -5.86 -11.47
N HIS A 19 -13.60 -5.15 -12.18
CA HIS A 19 -13.22 -4.24 -13.28
C HIS A 19 -13.34 -2.77 -12.88
N PHE A 20 -13.19 -2.45 -11.59
CA PHE A 20 -13.34 -1.07 -11.14
C PHE A 20 -12.21 -0.20 -11.69
N GLN A 21 -12.60 0.83 -12.43
CA GLN A 21 -11.71 1.95 -12.73
C GLN A 21 -11.82 2.95 -11.59
N TRP A 22 -10.74 3.09 -10.84
CA TRP A 22 -10.76 3.95 -9.66
C TRP A 22 -9.36 4.48 -9.34
N LEU A 23 -9.34 5.49 -8.49
CA LEU A 23 -8.14 6.03 -7.88
C LEU A 23 -8.30 5.88 -6.38
N ILE A 24 -7.19 5.69 -5.67
CA ILE A 24 -7.20 5.68 -4.20
C ILE A 24 -7.57 7.10 -3.74
N PRO A 25 -8.75 7.32 -3.15
CA PRO A 25 -9.19 8.67 -2.82
C PRO A 25 -8.40 9.20 -1.62
N GLN A 26 -7.96 10.44 -1.69
CA GLN A 26 -7.34 11.11 -0.53
C GLN A 26 -8.29 11.11 0.67
N THR A 27 -9.60 11.15 0.45
CA THR A 27 -10.61 11.10 1.52
C THR A 27 -10.58 9.82 2.34
N LEU A 28 -9.93 8.74 1.87
CA LEU A 28 -9.72 7.52 2.65
C LEU A 28 -8.92 7.79 3.94
N SER A 29 -8.13 8.87 3.99
CA SER A 29 -7.40 9.29 5.20
C SER A 29 -8.30 9.64 6.39
N HIS A 30 -9.60 9.85 6.17
CA HIS A 30 -10.58 10.11 7.24
C HIS A 30 -11.12 8.83 7.90
N CYS A 31 -10.84 7.66 7.32
CA CYS A 31 -11.22 6.37 7.89
C CYS A 31 -10.17 5.95 8.94
N HIS A 32 -10.09 6.62 10.08
CA HIS A 32 -9.02 6.40 11.06
C HIS A 32 -9.01 4.99 11.70
N HIS A 33 -10.09 4.22 11.53
CA HIS A 33 -10.20 2.83 11.95
C HIS A 33 -9.83 1.81 10.85
N HIS A 34 -9.37 2.27 9.69
CA HIS A 34 -9.11 1.42 8.54
C HIS A 34 -7.92 0.49 8.77
N GLN A 35 -8.16 -0.81 8.63
CA GLN A 35 -7.20 -1.89 8.88
C GLN A 35 -6.83 -2.63 7.61
N VAL A 36 -7.78 -2.81 6.68
CA VAL A 36 -7.60 -3.67 5.51
C VAL A 36 -8.06 -2.95 4.24
N LEU A 37 -7.13 -2.76 3.33
CA LEU A 37 -7.36 -2.27 1.97
C LEU A 37 -7.01 -3.35 0.95
N PHE A 38 -8.02 -4.08 0.47
CA PHE A 38 -7.90 -5.08 -0.59
C PHE A 38 -8.60 -4.59 -1.86
N ALA A 39 -7.80 -4.33 -2.88
CA ALA A 39 -8.28 -3.88 -4.18
C ALA A 39 -7.43 -4.44 -5.33
N GLU A 40 -6.88 -5.63 -5.14
CA GLU A 40 -6.11 -6.36 -6.13
C GLU A 40 -6.93 -6.67 -7.39
N LYS A 41 -6.25 -6.82 -8.53
CA LYS A 41 -6.86 -7.18 -9.83
C LYS A 41 -8.07 -6.31 -10.15
N ASN A 42 -7.84 -5.01 -10.26
CA ASN A 42 -8.76 -3.99 -10.71
C ASN A 42 -8.06 -3.10 -11.75
N GLU A 43 -8.71 -2.00 -12.12
CA GLU A 43 -8.14 -0.96 -12.98
C GLU A 43 -7.77 0.28 -12.16
N CYS A 44 -7.16 0.10 -10.97
CA CYS A 44 -6.67 1.22 -10.16
C CYS A 44 -5.51 1.93 -10.86
N TYR A 45 -5.53 3.26 -10.97
CA TYR A 45 -4.53 4.02 -11.71
C TYR A 45 -4.06 5.27 -10.95
N ARG A 46 -3.05 5.96 -11.49
CA ARG A 46 -2.31 7.05 -10.83
C ARG A 46 -1.45 6.55 -9.66
N SER A 47 -0.84 7.48 -8.93
CA SER A 47 0.00 7.22 -7.78
C SER A 47 -0.80 6.88 -6.53
N ILE A 48 -0.18 6.08 -5.67
CA ILE A 48 -0.61 5.91 -4.28
C ILE A 48 -0.44 7.26 -3.56
N PRO A 49 -1.50 7.82 -2.94
CA PRO A 49 -1.39 9.08 -2.20
C PRO A 49 -0.57 8.93 -0.92
N GLU A 50 0.31 9.89 -0.63
CA GLU A 50 1.05 9.97 0.65
C GLU A 50 0.11 10.00 1.88
N LEU A 51 -1.10 10.54 1.72
CA LEU A 51 -2.11 10.55 2.78
C LEU A 51 -2.52 9.15 3.25
N LEU A 52 -2.30 8.09 2.46
CA LEU A 52 -2.57 6.72 2.88
C LEU A 52 -1.68 6.31 4.08
N GLY A 53 -0.47 6.89 4.19
CA GLY A 53 0.41 6.70 5.34
C GLY A 53 -0.08 7.32 6.65
N SER A 54 -1.20 8.05 6.65
CA SER A 54 -1.84 8.55 7.87
C SER A 54 -2.81 7.56 8.54
N LEU A 55 -3.10 6.44 7.88
CA LEU A 55 -4.00 5.41 8.39
C LEU A 55 -3.23 4.43 9.29
N LEU A 56 -2.93 4.89 10.51
CA LEU A 56 -2.03 4.20 11.45
C LEU A 56 -2.53 2.81 11.90
N GLU A 57 -3.82 2.51 11.67
CA GLU A 57 -4.42 1.21 11.97
C GLU A 57 -4.29 0.18 10.84
N LEU A 58 -3.74 0.56 9.66
CA LEU A 58 -3.58 -0.34 8.53
C LEU A 58 -2.65 -1.51 8.87
N LYS A 59 -3.18 -2.71 8.64
CA LYS A 59 -2.48 -3.99 8.74
C LYS A 59 -2.21 -4.60 7.38
N CYS A 60 -3.15 -4.44 6.44
CA CYS A 60 -3.07 -5.11 5.16
C CYS A 60 -3.35 -4.14 4.01
N ILE A 61 -2.40 -4.04 3.08
CA ILE A 61 -2.55 -3.34 1.80
C ILE A 61 -2.29 -4.34 0.69
N ASN A 62 -3.34 -4.64 -0.10
CA ASN A 62 -3.22 -5.44 -1.32
C ASN A 62 -3.73 -4.63 -2.52
N LEU A 63 -2.80 -4.16 -3.33
CA LEU A 63 -3.03 -3.41 -4.56
C LEU A 63 -2.46 -4.15 -5.78
N TYR A 64 -2.18 -5.45 -5.62
CA TYR A 64 -1.59 -6.29 -6.66
C TYR A 64 -2.38 -6.24 -7.97
N GLY A 65 -1.69 -6.20 -9.11
CA GLY A 65 -2.35 -6.36 -10.41
C GLY A 65 -3.27 -5.20 -10.78
N ASN A 66 -2.75 -3.97 -10.70
CA ASN A 66 -3.44 -2.76 -11.08
C ASN A 66 -2.58 -1.96 -12.09
N ARG A 67 -2.94 -0.71 -12.38
CA ARG A 67 -2.21 0.22 -13.26
C ARG A 67 -1.61 1.39 -12.48
N LEU A 68 -1.22 1.17 -11.22
CA LEU A 68 -0.64 2.23 -10.37
C LEU A 68 0.70 2.67 -10.92
N THR A 69 0.95 3.97 -10.91
CA THR A 69 2.21 4.60 -11.31
C THR A 69 2.83 5.36 -10.13
N GLY A 70 3.92 6.10 -10.31
CA GLY A 70 4.53 6.83 -9.19
C GLY A 70 5.54 6.00 -8.41
N THR A 71 5.93 6.54 -7.25
CA THR A 71 6.85 5.91 -6.30
C THR A 71 6.09 5.26 -5.16
N ILE A 72 6.75 4.36 -4.42
CA ILE A 72 6.24 3.90 -3.13
C ILE A 72 6.25 5.10 -2.17
N PRO A 73 5.12 5.46 -1.53
CA PRO A 73 5.08 6.61 -0.62
C PRO A 73 6.03 6.43 0.56
N ILE A 74 6.84 7.44 0.86
CA ILE A 74 7.75 7.40 2.01
C ILE A 74 6.96 7.34 3.33
N THR A 75 5.77 7.95 3.34
CA THR A 75 4.85 7.95 4.49
C THR A 75 4.37 6.57 4.93
N PHE A 76 4.58 5.52 4.12
CA PHE A 76 4.32 4.15 4.54
C PHE A 76 5.17 3.73 5.75
N VAL A 77 6.30 4.42 6.00
CA VAL A 77 7.09 4.28 7.23
C VAL A 77 6.27 4.47 8.52
N ASN A 78 5.16 5.21 8.45
CA ASN A 78 4.30 5.47 9.61
C ASN A 78 3.32 4.33 9.92
N LEU A 79 3.17 3.36 9.02
CA LEU A 79 2.22 2.26 9.15
C LEU A 79 2.80 1.17 10.05
N SER A 80 3.02 1.49 11.32
CA SER A 80 3.72 0.64 12.29
C SER A 80 3.02 -0.70 12.57
N LYS A 81 1.73 -0.81 12.24
CA LYS A 81 0.90 -2.02 12.34
C LYS A 81 0.84 -2.83 11.03
N LEU A 82 1.53 -2.41 9.97
CA LEU A 82 1.47 -3.07 8.68
C LEU A 82 2.10 -4.46 8.76
N GLU A 83 1.33 -5.47 8.37
CA GLU A 83 1.70 -6.88 8.35
C GLU A 83 1.84 -7.41 6.92
N PHE A 84 1.06 -6.85 5.99
CA PHE A 84 0.98 -7.30 4.60
C PHE A 84 1.01 -6.11 3.64
N LEU A 85 2.04 -6.04 2.79
CA LEU A 85 2.15 -5.05 1.73
C LEU A 85 2.38 -5.75 0.38
N ASN A 86 1.37 -5.74 -0.48
CA ASN A 86 1.49 -6.22 -1.85
C ASN A 86 1.08 -5.12 -2.83
N ILE A 87 2.06 -4.62 -3.57
CA ILE A 87 1.89 -3.67 -4.68
C ILE A 87 2.46 -4.24 -5.99
N GLY A 88 2.63 -5.56 -6.05
CA GLY A 88 3.15 -6.26 -7.23
C GLY A 88 2.27 -6.07 -8.47
N GLN A 89 2.83 -6.34 -9.65
CA GLN A 89 2.13 -6.23 -10.94
C GLN A 89 1.44 -4.87 -11.12
N ASN A 90 2.26 -3.82 -11.09
CA ASN A 90 1.87 -2.42 -11.32
C ASN A 90 2.95 -1.72 -12.18
N HIS A 91 2.92 -0.39 -12.28
CA HIS A 91 3.90 0.43 -12.98
C HIS A 91 4.66 1.37 -12.02
N MET A 92 4.91 0.92 -10.79
CA MET A 92 5.69 1.66 -9.79
C MET A 92 7.14 1.81 -10.28
N HIS A 93 7.77 2.95 -9.99
CA HIS A 93 9.11 3.26 -10.49
C HIS A 93 9.96 3.98 -9.43
N ARG A 94 11.24 4.19 -9.77
CA ARG A 94 12.31 4.63 -8.84
C ARG A 94 12.62 3.56 -7.78
N ASN A 95 13.35 3.97 -6.75
CA ASN A 95 13.88 3.08 -5.73
C ASN A 95 12.84 2.78 -4.65
N ILE A 96 13.02 1.65 -3.97
CA ILE A 96 12.30 1.33 -2.74
C ILE A 96 12.86 2.22 -1.62
N PRO A 97 12.04 2.96 -0.87
CA PRO A 97 12.53 3.75 0.27
C PRO A 97 13.14 2.84 1.34
N SER A 98 14.36 3.17 1.77
CA SER A 98 15.08 2.40 2.80
C SER A 98 14.38 2.45 4.17
N GLU A 99 13.60 3.48 4.41
CA GLU A 99 12.87 3.74 5.63
C GLU A 99 11.78 2.69 5.87
N LEU A 100 11.33 1.98 4.82
CA LEU A 100 10.39 0.85 4.97
C LEU A 100 10.98 -0.30 5.79
N GLY A 101 12.30 -0.36 5.95
CA GLY A 101 12.96 -1.29 6.87
C GLY A 101 12.61 -1.08 8.35
N SER A 102 11.95 0.02 8.72
CA SER A 102 11.44 0.25 10.08
C SER A 102 10.12 -0.48 10.37
N LEU A 103 9.48 -1.07 9.35
CA LEU A 103 8.20 -1.75 9.48
C LEU A 103 8.39 -3.17 10.05
N THR A 104 8.58 -3.25 11.36
CA THR A 104 9.00 -4.48 12.06
C THR A 104 7.92 -5.58 12.13
N HIS A 105 6.67 -5.29 11.76
CA HIS A 105 5.58 -6.27 11.76
C HIS A 105 5.28 -6.86 10.37
N VAL A 106 5.96 -6.40 9.32
CA VAL A 106 5.69 -6.85 7.94
C VAL A 106 6.13 -8.30 7.78
N THR A 107 5.16 -9.15 7.50
CA THR A 107 5.35 -10.57 7.20
C THR A 107 5.44 -10.85 5.71
N LEU A 108 4.79 -10.02 4.89
CA LEU A 108 4.85 -10.10 3.43
C LEU A 108 5.08 -8.72 2.83
N PHE A 109 6.15 -8.61 2.03
CA PHE A 109 6.47 -7.45 1.23
C PHE A 109 6.66 -7.88 -0.24
N SER A 110 5.71 -7.52 -1.12
CA SER A 110 5.81 -7.83 -2.54
C SER A 110 5.71 -6.57 -3.40
N VAL A 111 6.73 -6.40 -4.23
CA VAL A 111 6.85 -5.34 -5.24
C VAL A 111 7.18 -5.91 -6.62
N GLU A 112 6.93 -7.21 -6.82
CA GLU A 112 7.24 -7.91 -8.07
C GLU A 112 6.56 -7.28 -9.29
N MET A 113 7.08 -7.53 -10.50
CA MET A 113 6.46 -7.09 -11.75
C MET A 113 6.12 -5.58 -11.76
N ASN A 114 7.06 -4.75 -11.32
CA ASN A 114 7.02 -3.29 -11.41
C ASN A 114 8.20 -2.77 -12.26
N ASN A 115 8.31 -1.44 -12.40
CA ASN A 115 9.42 -0.76 -13.07
C ASN A 115 10.37 -0.09 -12.06
N LEU A 116 10.56 -0.71 -10.90
CA LEU A 116 11.44 -0.23 -9.83
C LEU A 116 12.92 -0.35 -10.25
N THR A 117 13.74 0.58 -9.79
CA THR A 117 15.17 0.68 -10.13
C THR A 117 16.04 0.78 -8.88
N GLY A 118 17.35 0.72 -9.06
CA GLY A 118 18.30 0.82 -7.94
C GLY A 118 18.53 -0.53 -7.26
N THR A 119 18.92 -0.49 -5.98
CA THR A 119 19.20 -1.67 -5.16
C THR A 119 18.03 -1.97 -4.21
N LEU A 120 17.90 -3.24 -3.83
CA LEU A 120 17.05 -3.62 -2.71
C LEU A 120 17.66 -3.03 -1.42
N PRO A 121 16.92 -2.24 -0.61
CA PRO A 121 17.47 -1.65 0.60
C PRO A 121 17.90 -2.71 1.62
N GLU A 122 19.12 -2.59 2.14
CA GLU A 122 19.63 -3.50 3.19
C GLU A 122 18.77 -3.48 4.45
N SER A 123 18.11 -2.36 4.72
CA SER A 123 17.20 -2.19 5.86
C SER A 123 15.99 -3.15 5.81
N LEU A 124 15.59 -3.67 4.65
CA LEU A 124 14.52 -4.68 4.57
C LEU A 124 14.95 -6.02 5.20
N PHE A 125 16.25 -6.31 5.22
CA PHE A 125 16.77 -7.53 5.86
C PHE A 125 16.80 -7.42 7.40
N ASN A 126 16.55 -6.22 7.95
CA ASN A 126 16.39 -6.03 9.39
C ASN A 126 14.98 -6.39 9.89
N ILE A 127 14.03 -6.62 8.98
CA ILE A 127 12.66 -7.01 9.32
C ILE A 127 12.64 -8.52 9.63
N SER A 128 12.78 -8.87 10.90
CA SER A 128 12.85 -10.27 11.34
C SER A 128 11.55 -11.07 11.13
N THR A 129 10.43 -10.39 10.92
CA THR A 129 9.11 -10.99 10.67
C THR A 129 8.87 -11.29 9.19
N LEU A 130 9.68 -10.74 8.29
CA LEU A 130 9.51 -10.90 6.84
C LEU A 130 9.73 -12.36 6.45
N GLN A 131 8.70 -12.98 5.90
CA GLN A 131 8.74 -14.36 5.42
C GLN A 131 9.28 -14.35 3.99
N ILE A 132 10.20 -15.29 3.70
CA ILE A 132 10.85 -15.49 2.40
C ILE A 132 10.23 -16.69 1.71
#